data_AF-A0A3M1SWD7-F1
#
_entry.id   AF-A0A3M1SWD7-F1
#
_cell.length_a   1.000
_cell.length_b   1.000
_cell.length_c   1.000
_cell.angle_alpha   90.00
_cell.angle_beta   90.00
_cell.angle_gamma   90.00
#
_symmetry.space_group_name_H-M   'P 1'
#
loop_
_entity.id
_entity.type
_entity.pdbx_description
1 polymer ?
#
loop_
_entity_poly.entity_id
_entity_poly.type
_entity_poly.pdbx_seq_one_letter_code
_entity_poly.pdbx_strand_id
1 'polypeptide(L)'
;MNTAIDLHQIQSDIITGAKLANVEYSESVIGQILDIFGDKFSQQVIDLKTTTKTRKKRGFYFRYLEENSHGFAWERAKTSKILVNQNRAVDRLVPEIYDTLSLLADGVDFEVNYGLTKIWQFPKTSLSVEAALKISSLPKSVHLYTEFFNKYHLDIIHLFAADYQNNSMNLYFTIVHPDYKTPQLYRNLLSELNFEIPSYEVLEILTQTGSMAFTFNWTSCAIERLCCYIGGFNRKNTPKNIDPLVTTFVQNCPSLVTDPDFILGWSFGSKESSGTYLKMEIDYSGNVVSFFYKLLKDSHTTNQQSNLISV
;
A
#
# COMPACT_ATOMS: atom_id res chain seq x y z
N MET A 1 23.57 17.39 -2.18
CA MET A 1 23.20 17.67 -0.79
C MET A 1 21.72 18.01 -0.80
N ASN A 2 20.84 17.08 -0.41
CA ASN A 2 19.42 17.40 -0.27
C ASN A 2 19.26 18.24 0.99
N THR A 3 18.81 19.48 0.83
CA THR A 3 18.37 20.33 1.93
C THR A 3 17.25 19.59 2.67
N ALA A 4 17.31 19.55 4.00
CA ALA A 4 16.25 18.95 4.80
C ALA A 4 14.90 19.59 4.42
N ILE A 5 13.87 18.76 4.23
CA ILE A 5 12.54 19.27 3.88
C ILE A 5 11.96 19.98 5.10
N ASP A 6 11.43 21.18 4.87
CA ASP A 6 10.78 21.97 5.92
C ASP A 6 9.50 21.30 6.42
N LEU A 7 9.47 20.97 7.71
CA LEU A 7 8.31 20.33 8.35
C LEU A 7 7.07 21.23 8.36
N HIS A 8 7.23 22.55 8.39
CA HIS A 8 6.11 23.48 8.29
C HIS A 8 5.47 23.43 6.90
N GLN A 9 6.29 23.34 5.85
CA GLN A 9 5.81 23.14 4.49
C GLN A 9 5.06 21.81 4.36
N ILE A 10 5.64 20.71 4.87
CA ILE A 10 5.00 19.38 4.86
C ILE A 10 3.64 19.42 5.57
N GLN A 11 3.57 20.02 6.77
CA GLN A 11 2.32 20.14 7.51
C GLN A 11 1.26 20.92 6.72
N SER A 12 1.64 22.06 6.14
CA SER A 12 0.76 22.89 5.32
C SER A 12 0.23 22.13 4.10
N ASP A 13 1.08 21.35 3.44
CA ASP A 13 0.72 20.57 2.27
C ASP A 13 -0.16 19.37 2.62
N ILE A 14 0.07 18.71 3.77
CA ILE A 14 -0.83 17.66 4.28
C ILE A 14 -2.23 18.24 4.52
N ILE A 15 -2.33 19.41 5.17
CA ILE A 15 -3.62 20.08 5.42
C ILE A 15 -4.30 20.48 4.10
N THR A 16 -3.53 21.00 3.15
CA THR A 16 -4.03 21.37 1.81
C THR A 16 -4.56 20.14 1.06
N GLY A 17 -3.81 19.04 1.09
CA GLY A 17 -4.23 17.77 0.51
C GLY A 17 -5.49 17.19 1.16
N ALA A 18 -5.61 17.28 2.48
CA ALA A 18 -6.81 16.87 3.22
C ALA A 18 -8.04 17.69 2.82
N LYS A 19 -7.90 19.03 2.70
CA LYS A 19 -8.95 19.92 2.21
C LYS A 19 -9.36 19.60 0.77
N LEU A 20 -8.38 19.36 -0.11
CA LEU A 20 -8.61 18.98 -1.50
C LEU A 20 -9.35 17.63 -1.61
N ALA A 21 -9.01 16.68 -0.74
CA ALA A 21 -9.70 15.39 -0.63
C ALA A 21 -11.08 15.48 0.03
N ASN A 22 -11.43 16.64 0.60
CA ASN A 22 -12.66 16.88 1.37
C ASN A 22 -12.82 15.91 2.55
N VAL A 23 -11.74 15.71 3.31
CA VAL A 23 -11.73 14.90 4.53
C VAL A 23 -11.59 15.76 5.78
N GLU A 24 -12.11 15.27 6.90
CA GLU A 24 -11.81 15.83 8.20
C GLU A 24 -10.35 15.54 8.57
N TYR A 25 -9.71 16.46 9.29
CA TYR A 25 -8.33 16.32 9.73
C TYR A 25 -8.17 16.96 11.11
N SER A 26 -7.16 16.52 11.85
CA SER A 26 -6.79 17.08 13.15
C SER A 26 -5.37 17.61 13.10
N GLU A 27 -5.22 18.93 13.19
CA GLU A 27 -3.89 19.57 13.22
C GLU A 27 -3.07 19.08 14.42
N SER A 28 -3.71 18.75 15.54
CA SER A 28 -3.04 18.16 16.70
C SER A 28 -2.51 16.76 16.42
N VAL A 29 -3.26 15.93 15.67
CA VAL A 29 -2.81 14.58 15.27
C VAL A 29 -1.64 14.70 14.29
N ILE A 30 -1.77 15.55 13.27
CA ILE A 30 -0.70 15.80 12.30
C ILE A 30 0.56 16.31 13.01
N GLY A 31 0.42 17.32 13.88
CA GLY A 31 1.51 17.89 14.66
C GLY A 31 2.20 16.85 15.53
N GLN A 32 1.44 16.04 16.28
CA GLN A 32 2.00 14.96 17.10
C GLN A 32 2.83 13.96 16.26
N ILE A 33 2.38 13.61 15.05
CA ILE A 33 3.10 12.68 14.19
C ILE A 33 4.38 13.31 13.63
N LEU A 34 4.32 14.59 13.24
CA LEU A 34 5.50 15.32 12.78
C LEU A 34 6.50 15.56 13.91
N ASP A 35 6.06 15.73 15.15
CA ASP A 35 6.96 15.80 16.32
C ASP A 35 7.69 14.47 16.55
N ILE A 36 7.02 13.33 16.33
CA ILE A 36 7.59 11.99 16.55
C ILE A 36 8.47 11.53 15.38
N PHE A 37 8.06 11.81 14.14
CA PHE A 37 8.67 11.28 12.90
C PHE A 37 9.24 12.35 11.96
N GLY A 38 9.33 13.62 12.38
CA GLY A 38 9.76 14.73 11.52
C GLY A 38 11.17 14.56 10.97
N ASP A 39 12.08 13.94 11.72
CA ASP A 39 13.41 13.55 11.22
C ASP A 39 13.32 12.64 9.99
N LYS A 40 12.32 11.75 9.91
CA LYS A 40 12.08 10.89 8.76
C LYS A 40 11.41 11.63 7.62
N PHE A 41 10.35 12.38 7.90
CA PHE A 41 9.70 13.19 6.86
C PHE A 41 10.62 14.26 6.25
N SER A 42 11.67 14.70 6.95
CA SER A 42 12.63 15.66 6.38
C SER A 42 13.69 15.04 5.45
N GLN A 43 13.83 13.70 5.43
CA GLN A 43 14.97 13.01 4.82
C GLN A 43 14.58 11.83 3.92
N GLN A 44 13.37 11.29 4.07
CA GLN A 44 12.95 10.03 3.46
C GLN A 44 12.01 10.24 2.27
N VAL A 45 11.67 9.13 1.62
CA VAL A 45 10.66 9.08 0.57
C VAL A 45 9.28 9.32 1.19
N ILE A 46 8.55 10.32 0.70
CA ILE A 46 7.22 10.72 1.20
C ILE A 46 6.18 10.51 0.11
N ASP A 47 5.05 9.96 0.52
CA ASP A 47 3.89 9.71 -0.30
C ASP A 47 2.63 10.29 0.39
N LEU A 48 1.74 10.93 -0.37
CA LEU A 48 0.43 11.34 0.12
C LEU A 48 -0.66 10.56 -0.62
N LYS A 49 -1.74 10.22 0.08
CA LYS A 49 -2.79 9.37 -0.48
C LYS A 49 -4.18 9.83 -0.12
N THR A 50 -5.09 9.70 -1.07
CA THR A 50 -6.52 9.68 -0.77
C THR A 50 -7.27 8.64 -1.60
N THR A 51 -8.58 8.57 -1.43
CA THR A 51 -9.42 7.56 -2.07
C THR A 51 -10.73 8.14 -2.60
N THR A 52 -11.35 7.48 -3.55
CA THR A 52 -12.70 7.85 -4.04
C THR A 52 -13.83 7.27 -3.20
N LYS A 53 -13.53 6.73 -2.01
CA LYS A 53 -14.56 6.35 -1.03
C LYS A 53 -15.52 7.53 -0.77
N THR A 54 -16.74 7.19 -0.37
CA THR A 54 -17.71 8.18 0.14
C THR A 54 -17.07 9.08 1.19
N ARG A 55 -17.49 10.35 1.28
CA ARG A 55 -16.91 11.33 2.21
C ARG A 55 -16.76 10.82 3.64
N LYS A 56 -17.77 10.09 4.15
CA LYS A 56 -17.78 9.50 5.50
C LYS A 56 -16.68 8.45 5.73
N LYS A 57 -16.22 7.76 4.68
CA LYS A 57 -15.23 6.66 4.75
C LYS A 57 -13.88 7.04 4.11
N ARG A 58 -13.78 8.21 3.51
CA ARG A 58 -12.58 8.71 2.84
C ARG A 58 -11.60 9.20 3.90
N GLY A 59 -10.34 8.86 3.71
CA GLY A 59 -9.24 9.44 4.49
C GLY A 59 -8.24 10.14 3.57
N PHE A 60 -7.42 10.98 4.18
CA PHE A 60 -6.19 11.48 3.58
C PHE A 60 -5.03 10.99 4.42
N TYR A 61 -4.00 10.52 3.75
CA TYR A 61 -2.89 9.82 4.40
C TYR A 61 -1.58 10.43 3.96
N PHE A 62 -0.63 10.42 4.87
CA PHE A 62 0.76 10.78 4.63
C PHE A 62 1.64 9.70 5.25
N ARG A 63 2.73 9.39 4.56
CA ARG A 63 3.49 8.18 4.81
C ARG A 63 4.92 8.36 4.35
N TYR A 64 5.82 7.63 4.98
CA TYR A 64 7.20 7.58 4.56
C TYR A 64 7.69 6.13 4.46
N LEU A 65 8.75 5.95 3.69
CA LEU A 65 9.49 4.69 3.58
C LEU A 65 10.95 4.91 3.97
N GLU A 66 11.55 3.94 4.65
CA GLU A 66 12.93 4.00 5.11
C GLU A 66 13.66 2.70 4.76
N GLU A 67 14.66 2.78 3.88
CA GLU A 67 15.53 1.64 3.56
C GLU A 67 16.50 1.35 4.70
N ASN A 68 16.89 0.08 4.83
CA ASN A 68 17.80 -0.43 5.87
C ASN A 68 17.33 -0.14 7.31
N SER A 69 16.02 0.04 7.49
CA SER A 69 15.38 0.05 8.79
C SER A 69 14.83 -1.33 9.10
N HIS A 70 15.06 -1.80 10.32
CA HIS A 70 14.54 -3.06 10.82
C HIS A 70 13.77 -2.77 12.12
N GLY A 71 12.46 -2.59 12.01
CA GLY A 71 11.57 -2.38 13.14
C GLY A 71 11.51 -0.97 13.67
N PHE A 72 12.16 -0.01 13.01
CA PHE A 72 12.29 1.35 13.52
C PHE A 72 10.93 2.03 13.71
N ALA A 73 10.07 1.98 12.69
CA ALA A 73 8.76 2.63 12.73
C ALA A 73 7.88 2.04 13.84
N TRP A 74 7.91 0.72 14.03
CA TRP A 74 7.15 0.03 15.07
C TRP A 74 7.65 0.38 16.48
N GLU A 75 8.96 0.30 16.71
CA GLU A 75 9.56 0.61 18.01
C GLU A 75 9.32 2.06 18.41
N ARG A 76 9.48 2.99 17.46
CA ARG A 76 9.22 4.41 17.69
C ARG A 76 7.74 4.66 17.99
N ALA A 77 6.83 4.07 17.20
CA ALA A 77 5.40 4.22 17.45
C ALA A 77 4.98 3.69 18.83
N LYS A 78 5.54 2.57 19.27
CA LYS A 78 5.32 2.03 20.62
C LYS A 78 5.89 2.91 21.72
N THR A 79 7.15 3.33 21.59
CA THR A 79 7.84 4.15 22.60
C THR A 79 7.15 5.50 22.77
N SER A 80 6.69 6.09 21.67
CA SER A 80 5.90 7.34 21.67
C SER A 80 4.43 7.15 22.01
N LYS A 81 3.99 5.91 22.30
CA LYS A 81 2.63 5.54 22.75
C LYS A 81 1.51 5.87 21.76
N ILE A 82 1.82 6.11 20.49
CA ILE A 82 0.81 6.23 19.42
C ILE A 82 0.38 4.85 18.90
N LEU A 83 1.19 3.82 19.14
CA LEU A 83 0.81 2.42 18.95
C LEU A 83 0.63 1.77 20.32
N VAL A 84 -0.62 1.65 20.74
CA VAL A 84 -1.00 0.97 21.98
C VAL A 84 -1.44 -0.46 21.64
N ASN A 85 -0.88 -1.44 22.36
CA ASN A 85 -1.31 -2.83 22.24
C ASN A 85 -2.78 -2.96 22.68
N GLN A 86 -3.61 -3.50 21.79
CA GLN A 86 -5.04 -3.70 22.02
C GLN A 86 -5.36 -5.19 22.25
N ASN A 87 -4.34 -6.03 22.42
CA ASN A 87 -4.45 -7.49 22.47
C ASN A 87 -5.17 -8.08 21.25
N ARG A 88 -5.07 -7.40 20.10
CA ARG A 88 -5.61 -7.88 18.82
C ARG A 88 -4.56 -8.72 18.10
N ALA A 89 -5.01 -9.55 17.16
CA ALA A 89 -4.10 -10.41 16.42
C ALA A 89 -3.06 -9.62 15.61
N VAL A 90 -3.45 -8.46 15.06
CA VAL A 90 -2.53 -7.55 14.35
C VAL A 90 -1.35 -7.07 15.21
N ASP A 91 -1.51 -7.00 16.54
CA ASP A 91 -0.48 -6.51 17.46
C ASP A 91 0.74 -7.45 17.55
N ARG A 92 0.58 -8.71 17.14
CA ARG A 92 1.67 -9.70 17.07
C ARG A 92 2.33 -9.80 15.70
N LEU A 93 1.68 -9.28 14.65
CA LEU A 93 2.10 -9.53 13.27
C LEU A 93 3.44 -8.87 12.94
N VAL A 94 3.55 -7.57 13.21
CA VAL A 94 4.75 -6.79 12.90
C VAL A 94 6.00 -7.28 13.64
N PRO A 95 6.00 -7.48 14.98
CA PRO A 95 7.18 -8.02 15.65
C PRO A 95 7.55 -9.42 15.17
N GLU A 96 6.58 -10.30 14.90
CA GLU A 96 6.89 -11.64 14.38
C GLU A 96 7.53 -11.58 12.98
N ILE A 97 7.08 -10.66 12.12
CA ILE A 97 7.72 -10.44 10.81
C ILE A 97 9.18 -10.01 10.98
N TYR A 98 9.47 -9.11 11.94
CA TYR A 98 10.85 -8.70 12.22
C TYR A 98 11.71 -9.85 12.74
N ASP A 99 11.18 -10.67 13.65
CA ASP A 99 11.88 -11.83 14.18
C ASP A 99 12.12 -12.92 13.13
N THR A 100 11.24 -13.00 12.12
CA THR A 100 11.26 -14.08 11.11
C THR A 100 12.05 -13.70 9.85
N LEU A 101 12.05 -12.43 9.45
CA LEU A 101 12.49 -12.00 8.13
C LEU A 101 13.54 -10.89 8.18
N SER A 102 14.56 -11.00 7.33
CA SER A 102 15.42 -9.87 7.02
C SER A 102 14.70 -8.90 6.10
N LEU A 103 14.69 -7.61 6.44
CA LEU A 103 13.96 -6.58 5.70
C LEU A 103 14.90 -5.66 4.92
N LEU A 104 14.44 -5.24 3.74
CA LEU A 104 15.02 -4.18 2.92
C LEU A 104 14.64 -2.80 3.47
N ALA A 105 13.38 -2.63 3.84
CA ALA A 105 12.81 -1.36 4.25
C ALA A 105 11.61 -1.57 5.17
N ASP A 106 11.28 -0.51 5.90
CA ASP A 106 9.99 -0.33 6.56
C ASP A 106 9.25 0.85 5.93
N GLY A 107 7.95 0.88 6.14
CA GLY A 107 7.15 2.08 5.90
C GLY A 107 6.03 2.22 6.90
N VAL A 108 5.43 3.40 6.94
CA VAL A 108 4.37 3.69 7.89
C VAL A 108 3.31 4.60 7.26
N ASP A 109 2.04 4.32 7.55
CA ASP A 109 0.87 4.99 6.99
C ASP A 109 0.10 5.71 8.09
N PHE A 110 0.00 7.04 8.00
CA PHE A 110 -0.77 7.85 8.93
C PHE A 110 -1.98 8.46 8.24
N GLU A 111 -3.13 8.46 8.92
CA GLU A 111 -4.33 9.17 8.48
C GLU A 111 -4.46 10.48 9.27
N VAL A 112 -4.84 11.57 8.60
CA VAL A 112 -4.76 12.94 9.13
C VAL A 112 -5.67 13.25 10.32
N ASN A 113 -6.67 12.43 10.61
CA ASN A 113 -7.59 12.59 11.73
C ASN A 113 -7.44 11.48 12.80
N TYR A 114 -6.85 10.35 12.44
CA TYR A 114 -6.71 9.17 13.30
C TYR A 114 -5.27 8.95 13.80
N GLY A 115 -4.28 9.21 12.94
CA GLY A 115 -2.87 8.93 13.20
C GLY A 115 -2.42 7.59 12.63
N LEU A 116 -1.61 6.83 13.36
CA LEU A 116 -0.98 5.61 12.85
C LEU A 116 -2.04 4.58 12.40
N THR A 117 -2.06 4.26 11.11
CA THR A 117 -2.95 3.24 10.56
C THR A 117 -2.22 1.94 10.24
N LYS A 118 -1.08 2.01 9.54
CA LYS A 118 -0.38 0.81 9.07
C LYS A 118 1.13 0.90 9.25
N ILE A 119 1.74 -0.25 9.39
CA ILE A 119 3.19 -0.42 9.26
C ILE A 119 3.43 -1.46 8.15
N TRP A 120 4.39 -1.15 7.30
CA TRP A 120 4.79 -1.92 6.14
C TRP A 120 6.14 -2.56 6.36
N GLN A 121 6.29 -3.81 5.95
CA GLN A 121 7.54 -4.56 6.01
C GLN A 121 7.88 -5.06 4.61
N PHE A 122 9.03 -4.64 4.09
CA PHE A 122 9.53 -5.04 2.78
C PHE A 122 10.65 -6.06 2.97
N PRO A 123 10.43 -7.36 2.69
CA PRO A 123 11.48 -8.37 2.78
C PRO A 123 12.69 -8.05 1.90
N LYS A 124 13.89 -8.38 2.38
CA LYS A 124 15.15 -8.17 1.62
C LYS A 124 15.21 -9.03 0.36
N THR A 125 14.63 -10.21 0.43
CA THR A 125 14.45 -11.13 -0.69
C THR A 125 12.96 -11.35 -0.88
N SER A 126 12.51 -11.40 -2.13
CA SER A 126 11.17 -11.84 -2.46
C SER A 126 10.82 -13.16 -1.77
N LEU A 127 9.59 -13.28 -1.31
CA LEU A 127 9.11 -14.45 -0.58
C LEU A 127 8.11 -15.24 -1.43
N SER A 128 8.22 -16.57 -1.39
CA SER A 128 7.12 -17.41 -1.86
C SER A 128 5.96 -17.37 -0.87
N VAL A 129 4.77 -17.80 -1.32
CA VAL A 129 3.61 -17.98 -0.43
C VAL A 129 3.97 -18.91 0.72
N GLU A 130 4.59 -20.07 0.44
CA GLU A 130 4.96 -21.07 1.45
C GLU A 130 5.93 -20.50 2.49
N ALA A 131 6.86 -19.64 2.07
CA ALA A 131 7.76 -18.96 2.99
C ALA A 131 7.00 -18.00 3.92
N ALA A 132 6.03 -17.24 3.39
CA ALA A 132 5.20 -16.35 4.19
C ALA A 132 4.34 -17.11 5.22
N LEU A 133 3.84 -18.31 4.89
CA LEU A 133 3.05 -19.15 5.80
C LEU A 133 3.80 -19.61 7.06
N LYS A 134 5.11 -19.40 7.16
CA LYS A 134 5.89 -19.63 8.38
C LYS A 134 5.60 -18.60 9.48
N ILE A 135 4.98 -17.46 9.13
CA ILE A 135 4.54 -16.43 10.08
C ILE A 135 3.21 -16.88 10.70
N SER A 136 3.25 -17.26 11.97
CA SER A 136 2.14 -17.89 12.69
C SER A 136 0.99 -16.94 13.02
N SER A 137 1.25 -15.64 13.12
CA SER A 137 0.21 -14.62 13.36
C SER A 137 -0.58 -14.24 12.12
N LEU A 138 -0.26 -14.75 10.93
CA LEU A 138 -1.07 -14.49 9.74
C LEU A 138 -2.53 -14.92 9.95
N PRO A 139 -3.50 -14.23 9.33
CA PRO A 139 -4.87 -14.71 9.28
C PRO A 139 -4.92 -16.13 8.71
N LYS A 140 -5.70 -17.02 9.35
CA LYS A 140 -5.86 -18.41 8.89
C LYS A 140 -6.35 -18.50 7.45
N SER A 141 -7.13 -17.51 7.01
CA SER A 141 -7.58 -17.37 5.62
C SER A 141 -6.43 -17.39 4.62
N VAL A 142 -5.25 -16.86 4.95
CA VAL A 142 -4.10 -16.87 4.03
C VAL A 142 -3.72 -18.31 3.62
N HIS A 143 -3.75 -19.26 4.56
CA HIS A 143 -3.49 -20.67 4.27
C HIS A 143 -4.55 -21.29 3.35
N LEU A 144 -5.81 -20.85 3.47
CA LEU A 144 -6.93 -21.37 2.67
C LEU A 144 -6.86 -20.94 1.19
N TYR A 145 -6.12 -19.87 0.88
CA TYR A 145 -6.01 -19.33 -0.48
C TYR A 145 -4.71 -19.72 -1.20
N THR A 146 -3.94 -20.67 -0.68
CA THR A 146 -2.69 -21.13 -1.31
C THR A 146 -2.89 -21.66 -2.73
N GLU A 147 -3.87 -22.56 -2.94
CA GLU A 147 -4.23 -23.05 -4.27
C GLU A 147 -4.71 -21.92 -5.20
N PHE A 148 -5.46 -20.96 -4.65
CA PHE A 148 -5.91 -19.78 -5.39
C PHE A 148 -4.72 -18.93 -5.85
N PHE A 149 -3.74 -18.68 -4.99
CA PHE A 149 -2.55 -17.91 -5.37
C PHE A 149 -1.77 -18.60 -6.49
N ASN A 150 -1.55 -19.92 -6.38
CA ASN A 150 -0.88 -20.70 -7.41
C ASN A 150 -1.63 -20.68 -8.74
N LYS A 151 -2.96 -20.84 -8.70
CA LYS A 151 -3.82 -20.79 -9.89
C LYS A 151 -3.73 -19.46 -10.64
N TYR A 152 -3.53 -18.36 -9.93
CA TYR A 152 -3.44 -17.02 -10.50
C TYR A 152 -2.00 -16.50 -10.64
N HIS A 153 -0.97 -17.34 -10.46
CA HIS A 153 0.44 -16.94 -10.58
C HIS A 153 0.86 -15.82 -9.61
N LEU A 154 0.35 -15.92 -8.38
CA LEU A 154 0.64 -15.00 -7.27
C LEU A 154 1.74 -15.59 -6.39
N ASP A 155 2.93 -15.70 -6.98
CA ASP A 155 4.00 -16.51 -6.40
C ASP A 155 4.98 -15.68 -5.56
N ILE A 156 5.04 -14.36 -5.80
CA ILE A 156 6.09 -13.49 -5.26
C ILE A 156 5.50 -12.40 -4.36
N ILE A 157 5.69 -12.54 -3.06
CA ILE A 157 5.34 -11.54 -2.05
C ILE A 157 6.53 -10.59 -1.84
N HIS A 158 6.29 -9.28 -1.98
CA HIS A 158 7.30 -8.23 -1.78
C HIS A 158 6.99 -7.26 -0.63
N LEU A 159 5.79 -7.32 -0.05
CA LEU A 159 5.38 -6.41 1.02
C LEU A 159 4.27 -7.02 1.88
N PHE A 160 4.41 -6.85 3.19
CA PHE A 160 3.35 -7.03 4.18
C PHE A 160 2.90 -5.68 4.72
N ALA A 161 1.60 -5.50 4.93
CA ALA A 161 1.09 -4.34 5.67
C ALA A 161 0.17 -4.77 6.79
N ALA A 162 0.51 -4.42 8.03
CA ALA A 162 -0.36 -4.58 9.18
C ALA A 162 -1.22 -3.33 9.35
N ASP A 163 -2.55 -3.47 9.36
CA ASP A 163 -3.50 -2.37 9.54
C ASP A 163 -4.12 -2.40 10.94
N TYR A 164 -3.59 -1.54 11.81
CA TYR A 164 -4.01 -1.39 13.20
C TYR A 164 -5.35 -0.67 13.33
N GLN A 165 -5.76 0.11 12.34
CA GLN A 165 -7.06 0.77 12.37
C GLN A 165 -8.18 -0.23 12.07
N ASN A 166 -7.98 -1.08 11.06
CA ASN A 166 -9.01 -2.01 10.59
C ASN A 166 -8.86 -3.44 11.12
N ASN A 167 -7.82 -3.72 11.91
CA ASN A 167 -7.47 -5.08 12.37
C ASN A 167 -7.42 -6.08 11.21
N SER A 168 -6.74 -5.66 10.15
CA SER A 168 -6.56 -6.42 8.91
C SER A 168 -5.08 -6.41 8.52
N MET A 169 -4.73 -7.15 7.48
CA MET A 169 -3.41 -7.10 6.89
C MET A 169 -3.48 -7.27 5.37
N ASN A 170 -2.49 -6.76 4.64
CA ASN A 170 -2.37 -6.95 3.20
C ASN A 170 -1.11 -7.75 2.83
N LEU A 171 -1.27 -8.74 1.95
CA LEU A 171 -0.17 -9.38 1.23
C LEU A 171 -0.06 -8.74 -0.15
N TYR A 172 1.13 -8.26 -0.49
CA TYR A 172 1.39 -7.63 -1.78
C TYR A 172 2.24 -8.53 -2.66
N PHE A 173 1.71 -8.83 -3.84
CA PHE A 173 2.33 -9.66 -4.84
C PHE A 173 2.91 -8.84 -5.98
N THR A 174 4.11 -9.20 -6.43
CA THR A 174 4.69 -8.68 -7.67
C THR A 174 4.04 -9.39 -8.85
N ILE A 175 3.53 -8.64 -9.82
CA ILE A 175 2.86 -9.19 -10.99
C ILE A 175 3.84 -9.35 -12.14
N VAL A 176 4.20 -10.61 -12.39
CA VAL A 176 5.26 -10.96 -13.35
C VAL A 176 4.79 -11.84 -14.50
N HIS A 177 3.71 -12.60 -14.28
CA HIS A 177 3.24 -13.59 -15.24
C HIS A 177 2.56 -12.93 -16.46
N PRO A 178 2.83 -13.37 -17.70
CA PRO A 178 2.30 -12.73 -18.91
C PRO A 178 0.77 -12.77 -19.01
N ASP A 179 0.09 -13.71 -18.38
CA ASP A 179 -1.39 -13.79 -18.40
C ASP A 179 -2.06 -12.53 -17.82
N TYR A 180 -1.37 -11.81 -16.94
CA TYR A 180 -1.80 -10.51 -16.42
C TYR A 180 -1.80 -9.40 -17.46
N LYS A 181 -1.37 -9.67 -18.71
CA LYS A 181 -1.56 -8.79 -19.86
C LYS A 181 -2.91 -8.98 -20.55
N THR A 182 -3.81 -9.77 -19.96
CA THR A 182 -5.16 -10.00 -20.49
C THR A 182 -6.24 -9.50 -19.52
N PRO A 183 -7.27 -8.77 -20.01
CA PRO A 183 -8.44 -8.40 -19.21
C PRO A 183 -9.19 -9.60 -18.62
N GLN A 184 -9.17 -10.74 -19.32
CA GLN A 184 -9.90 -11.95 -18.93
C GLN A 184 -9.38 -12.55 -17.62
N LEU A 185 -8.06 -12.48 -17.36
CA LEU A 185 -7.50 -12.97 -16.10
C LEU A 185 -8.07 -12.21 -14.90
N TYR A 186 -8.10 -10.86 -14.96
CA TYR A 186 -8.68 -10.03 -13.90
C TYR A 186 -10.16 -10.30 -13.70
N ARG A 187 -10.92 -10.48 -14.80
CA ARG A 187 -12.34 -10.84 -14.74
C ARG A 187 -12.55 -12.17 -14.01
N ASN A 188 -11.76 -13.20 -14.34
CA ASN A 188 -11.84 -14.52 -13.71
C ASN A 188 -11.50 -14.43 -12.22
N LEU A 189 -10.39 -13.76 -11.90
CA LEU A 189 -9.92 -13.55 -10.53
C LEU A 189 -10.98 -12.85 -9.68
N LEU A 190 -11.54 -11.73 -10.15
CA LEU A 190 -12.59 -10.99 -9.44
C LEU A 190 -13.86 -11.82 -9.29
N SER A 191 -14.25 -12.56 -10.33
CA SER A 191 -15.43 -13.43 -10.29
C SER A 191 -15.28 -14.55 -9.26
N GLU A 192 -14.11 -15.18 -9.15
CA GLU A 192 -13.86 -16.27 -8.20
C GLU A 192 -13.87 -15.79 -6.74
N LEU A 193 -13.47 -14.53 -6.51
CA LEU A 193 -13.60 -13.87 -5.21
C LEU A 193 -15.00 -13.32 -4.92
N ASN A 194 -15.95 -13.47 -5.85
CA ASN A 194 -17.28 -12.84 -5.79
C ASN A 194 -17.22 -11.31 -5.62
N PHE A 195 -16.21 -10.68 -6.22
CA PHE A 195 -16.04 -9.23 -6.22
C PHE A 195 -16.75 -8.57 -7.40
N GLU A 196 -16.97 -7.28 -7.29
CA GLU A 196 -17.50 -6.48 -8.37
C GLU A 196 -16.56 -6.50 -9.59
N ILE A 197 -17.12 -6.84 -10.76
CA ILE A 197 -16.38 -6.84 -12.02
C ILE A 197 -16.55 -5.46 -12.66
N PRO A 198 -15.46 -4.70 -12.90
CA PRO A 198 -15.56 -3.37 -13.47
C PRO A 198 -15.86 -3.40 -14.98
N SER A 199 -15.96 -2.22 -15.59
CA SER A 199 -16.09 -2.09 -17.04
C SER A 199 -14.89 -2.69 -17.78
N TYR A 200 -15.09 -3.04 -19.05
CA TYR A 200 -14.01 -3.57 -19.89
C TYR A 200 -12.83 -2.59 -20.02
N GLU A 201 -13.10 -1.29 -20.11
CA GLU A 201 -12.09 -0.23 -20.16
C GLU A 201 -11.19 -0.23 -18.91
N VAL A 202 -11.78 -0.46 -17.73
CA VAL A 202 -10.99 -0.59 -16.49
C VAL A 202 -10.18 -1.89 -16.53
N LEU A 203 -10.76 -3.01 -16.97
CA LEU A 203 -10.02 -4.28 -17.08
C LEU A 203 -8.81 -4.15 -18.04
N GLU A 204 -8.93 -3.39 -19.12
CA GLU A 204 -7.81 -3.06 -20.01
C GLU A 204 -6.72 -2.25 -19.29
N ILE A 205 -7.10 -1.25 -18.49
CA ILE A 205 -6.15 -0.51 -17.65
C ILE A 205 -5.43 -1.45 -16.68
N LEU A 206 -6.16 -2.39 -16.05
CA LEU A 206 -5.60 -3.34 -15.09
C LEU A 206 -4.47 -4.18 -15.68
N THR A 207 -4.37 -4.38 -16.99
CA THR A 207 -3.25 -5.12 -17.62
C THR A 207 -1.86 -4.51 -17.38
N GLN A 208 -1.81 -3.27 -16.90
CA GLN A 208 -0.60 -2.55 -16.52
C GLN A 208 -0.21 -2.75 -15.04
N THR A 209 -0.97 -3.56 -14.29
CA THR A 209 -0.73 -3.81 -12.86
C THR A 209 0.69 -4.35 -12.64
N GLY A 210 1.44 -3.68 -11.77
CA GLY A 210 2.76 -4.13 -11.31
C GLY A 210 2.70 -4.82 -9.95
N SER A 211 1.76 -4.43 -9.10
CA SER A 211 1.58 -5.00 -7.76
C SER A 211 0.11 -5.22 -7.44
N MET A 212 -0.22 -6.32 -6.78
CA MET A 212 -1.58 -6.56 -6.25
C MET A 212 -1.56 -6.82 -4.76
N ALA A 213 -2.45 -6.17 -4.02
CA ALA A 213 -2.65 -6.40 -2.60
C ALA A 213 -3.93 -7.19 -2.34
N PHE A 214 -3.83 -8.20 -1.49
CA PHE A 214 -4.97 -8.96 -0.97
C PHE A 214 -5.12 -8.66 0.51
N THR A 215 -6.31 -8.20 0.92
CA THR A 215 -6.60 -7.87 2.31
C THR A 215 -7.27 -9.04 3.01
N PHE A 216 -6.74 -9.39 4.17
CA PHE A 216 -7.22 -10.44 5.06
C PHE A 216 -7.48 -9.86 6.45
N ASN A 217 -8.36 -10.50 7.22
CA ASN A 217 -8.59 -10.19 8.62
C ASN A 217 -8.71 -11.50 9.42
N TRP A 218 -8.68 -11.40 10.75
CA TRP A 218 -8.69 -12.59 11.62
C TRP A 218 -10.09 -13.11 11.97
N THR A 219 -11.15 -12.46 11.48
CA THR A 219 -12.54 -12.80 11.81
C THR A 219 -13.31 -13.45 10.65
N SER A 220 -12.77 -13.39 9.43
CA SER A 220 -13.35 -13.99 8.23
C SER A 220 -12.37 -14.98 7.58
N CYS A 221 -12.92 -16.02 6.96
CA CYS A 221 -12.14 -16.91 6.10
C CYS A 221 -11.97 -16.37 4.67
N ALA A 222 -12.68 -15.30 4.30
CA ALA A 222 -12.65 -14.72 2.96
C ALA A 222 -11.61 -13.61 2.80
N ILE A 223 -11.09 -13.43 1.58
CA ILE A 223 -10.40 -12.19 1.19
C ILE A 223 -11.41 -11.03 1.28
N GLU A 224 -11.06 -9.97 2.00
CA GLU A 224 -11.94 -8.81 2.21
C GLU A 224 -12.01 -7.92 0.96
N ARG A 225 -10.85 -7.71 0.33
CA ARG A 225 -10.70 -6.89 -0.87
C ARG A 225 -9.37 -7.16 -1.58
N LEU A 226 -9.36 -6.90 -2.87
CA LEU A 226 -8.20 -6.90 -3.76
C LEU A 226 -7.87 -5.45 -4.11
N CYS A 227 -6.60 -5.09 -4.33
CA CYS A 227 -6.23 -3.83 -4.95
C CYS A 227 -5.12 -4.01 -5.98
N CYS A 228 -5.35 -3.53 -7.20
CA CYS A 228 -4.36 -3.52 -8.28
C CYS A 228 -3.65 -2.15 -8.33
N TYR A 229 -2.33 -2.14 -8.27
CA TYR A 229 -1.49 -0.94 -8.25
C TYR A 229 -0.73 -0.76 -9.57
N ILE A 230 -0.86 0.43 -10.14
CA ILE A 230 -0.21 0.83 -11.40
C ILE A 230 0.50 2.16 -11.15
N GLY A 231 1.82 2.17 -11.34
CA GLY A 231 2.66 3.38 -11.30
C GLY A 231 2.85 4.01 -12.69
N GLY A 232 3.53 5.16 -12.74
CA GLY A 232 3.89 5.84 -13.99
C GLY A 232 2.84 6.81 -14.51
N PHE A 233 1.84 7.13 -13.69
CA PHE A 233 0.91 8.22 -13.97
C PHE A 233 1.53 9.57 -13.59
N ASN A 234 1.11 10.64 -14.26
CA ASN A 234 1.45 12.02 -13.99
C ASN A 234 0.24 12.91 -14.32
N ARG A 235 0.38 14.22 -14.10
CA ARG A 235 -0.71 15.18 -14.34
C ARG A 235 -1.25 15.18 -15.78
N LYS A 236 -0.45 14.73 -16.76
CA LYS A 236 -0.79 14.74 -18.19
C LYS A 236 -1.44 13.44 -18.66
N ASN A 237 -0.94 12.29 -18.21
CA ASN A 237 -1.39 10.97 -18.70
C ASN A 237 -2.44 10.28 -17.79
N THR A 238 -2.74 10.84 -16.61
CA THR A 238 -3.77 10.28 -15.74
C THR A 238 -5.15 10.35 -16.41
N PRO A 239 -5.91 9.25 -16.49
CA PRO A 239 -7.22 9.26 -17.15
C PRO A 239 -8.22 10.16 -16.41
N LYS A 240 -8.76 11.16 -17.12
CA LYS A 240 -9.58 12.25 -16.53
C LYS A 240 -11.05 11.89 -16.34
N ASN A 241 -11.48 10.81 -16.95
CA ASN A 241 -12.87 10.37 -17.08
C ASN A 241 -13.21 9.18 -16.15
N ILE A 242 -12.29 8.80 -15.24
CA ILE A 242 -12.56 7.71 -14.29
C ILE A 242 -13.38 8.21 -13.09
N ASP A 243 -12.95 9.29 -12.44
CA ASP A 243 -13.64 9.87 -11.28
C ASP A 243 -13.29 11.37 -11.17
N PRO A 244 -14.26 12.26 -10.93
CA PRO A 244 -13.99 13.69 -10.78
C PRO A 244 -12.97 14.03 -9.70
N LEU A 245 -12.98 13.30 -8.57
CA LEU A 245 -12.01 13.50 -7.50
C LEU A 245 -10.61 13.11 -7.94
N VAL A 246 -10.44 12.05 -8.73
CA VAL A 246 -9.12 11.67 -9.28
C VAL A 246 -8.57 12.84 -10.10
N THR A 247 -9.37 13.39 -11.01
CA THR A 247 -8.97 14.52 -11.85
C THR A 247 -8.61 15.76 -11.03
N THR A 248 -9.47 16.16 -10.10
CA THR A 248 -9.23 17.32 -9.23
C THR A 248 -8.00 17.11 -8.35
N PHE A 249 -7.86 15.92 -7.76
CA PHE A 249 -6.75 15.61 -6.87
C PHE A 249 -5.42 15.63 -7.62
N VAL A 250 -5.31 14.87 -8.73
CA VAL A 250 -4.09 14.78 -9.54
C VAL A 250 -3.67 16.12 -10.13
N GLN A 251 -4.59 17.04 -10.39
CA GLN A 251 -4.25 18.36 -10.90
C GLN A 251 -3.75 19.34 -9.84
N ASN A 252 -4.22 19.21 -8.59
CA ASN A 252 -4.07 20.25 -7.58
C ASN A 252 -3.35 19.79 -6.30
N CYS A 253 -3.05 18.50 -6.17
CA CYS A 253 -2.37 17.99 -4.99
C CYS A 253 -0.96 18.60 -4.85
N PRO A 254 -0.58 18.97 -3.62
CA PRO A 254 0.73 19.55 -3.33
C PRO A 254 1.85 18.53 -3.50
N SER A 255 3.05 19.02 -3.75
CA SER A 255 4.24 18.24 -4.06
C SER A 255 5.49 19.09 -3.87
N LEU A 256 6.60 18.48 -3.45
CA LEU A 256 7.92 19.14 -3.47
C LEU A 256 8.51 19.19 -4.88
N VAL A 257 8.05 18.30 -5.77
CA VAL A 257 8.47 18.27 -7.18
C VAL A 257 7.37 18.85 -8.07
N THR A 258 7.77 19.62 -9.09
CA THR A 258 6.85 20.35 -9.98
C THR A 258 5.87 19.42 -10.71
N ASP A 259 6.39 18.33 -11.27
CA ASP A 259 5.63 17.33 -12.02
C ASP A 259 5.75 15.98 -11.31
N PRO A 260 4.96 15.74 -10.23
CA PRO A 260 5.01 14.48 -9.51
C PRO A 260 4.43 13.35 -10.36
N ASP A 261 4.98 12.16 -10.15
CA ASP A 261 4.38 10.92 -10.59
C ASP A 261 3.35 10.42 -9.56
N PHE A 262 2.52 9.48 -9.98
CA PHE A 262 1.44 8.89 -9.20
C PHE A 262 1.42 7.38 -9.34
N ILE A 263 0.98 6.73 -8.26
CA ILE A 263 0.49 5.36 -8.27
C ILE A 263 -1.03 5.42 -8.10
N LEU A 264 -1.74 4.75 -8.99
CA LEU A 264 -3.18 4.57 -8.88
C LEU A 264 -3.48 3.14 -8.44
N GLY A 265 -4.40 3.01 -7.48
CA GLY A 265 -4.83 1.73 -6.93
C GLY A 265 -6.31 1.47 -7.20
N TRP A 266 -6.65 0.41 -7.90
CA TRP A 266 -8.04 -0.03 -8.12
C TRP A 266 -8.39 -1.08 -7.08
N SER A 267 -9.16 -0.70 -6.06
CA SER A 267 -9.66 -1.59 -5.03
C SER A 267 -10.98 -2.21 -5.46
N PHE A 268 -11.16 -3.49 -5.17
CA PHE A 268 -12.38 -4.26 -5.44
C PHE A 268 -12.77 -5.06 -4.20
N GLY A 269 -14.07 -5.12 -3.91
CA GLY A 269 -14.62 -6.00 -2.89
C GLY A 269 -15.95 -6.59 -3.36
N SER A 270 -16.58 -7.37 -2.48
CA SER A 270 -17.94 -7.87 -2.70
C SER A 270 -18.94 -6.72 -2.89
N LYS A 271 -20.05 -6.96 -3.61
CA LYS A 271 -21.12 -5.97 -3.79
C LYS A 271 -21.74 -5.47 -2.47
N GLU A 272 -21.68 -6.28 -1.42
CA GLU A 272 -22.19 -5.95 -0.09
C GLU A 272 -21.19 -5.11 0.73
N SER A 273 -19.95 -4.98 0.27
CA SER A 273 -18.91 -4.22 0.95
C SER A 273 -18.64 -2.90 0.23
N SER A 274 -18.13 -1.91 0.96
CA SER A 274 -17.62 -0.66 0.35
C SER A 274 -16.18 -0.82 -0.13
N GLY A 275 -15.83 -2.00 -0.68
CA GLY A 275 -14.48 -2.39 -1.05
C GLY A 275 -14.04 -1.89 -2.43
N THR A 276 -14.99 -1.51 -3.29
CA THR A 276 -14.72 -0.98 -4.64
C THR A 276 -14.52 0.53 -4.60
N TYR A 277 -13.31 1.00 -4.88
CA TYR A 277 -12.91 2.42 -4.93
C TYR A 277 -11.50 2.59 -5.52
N LEU A 278 -11.11 3.82 -5.81
CA LEU A 278 -9.77 4.16 -6.29
C LEU A 278 -8.92 4.77 -5.18
N LYS A 279 -7.62 4.53 -5.26
CA LYS A 279 -6.58 5.18 -4.46
C LYS A 279 -5.75 6.05 -5.40
N MET A 280 -5.48 7.28 -4.98
CA MET A 280 -4.49 8.14 -5.65
C MET A 280 -3.35 8.34 -4.67
N GLU A 281 -2.16 7.96 -5.09
CA GLU A 281 -0.92 8.04 -4.32
C GLU A 281 0.02 8.98 -5.08
N ILE A 282 0.42 10.09 -4.47
CA ILE A 282 1.32 11.07 -5.08
C ILE A 282 2.74 10.84 -4.58
N ASP A 283 3.67 10.83 -5.53
CA ASP A 283 5.10 10.91 -5.27
C ASP A 283 5.52 12.32 -4.84
N TYR A 284 5.17 12.67 -3.60
CA TYR A 284 5.36 14.02 -3.06
C TYR A 284 6.83 14.44 -3.02
N SER A 285 7.72 13.47 -2.76
CA SER A 285 9.18 13.66 -2.70
C SER A 285 9.93 13.35 -4.01
N GLY A 286 9.26 12.82 -5.04
CA GLY A 286 9.84 12.44 -6.33
C GLY A 286 10.63 11.12 -6.36
N ASN A 287 10.46 10.23 -5.37
CA ASN A 287 11.19 8.96 -5.27
C ASN A 287 10.30 7.72 -4.98
N VAL A 288 9.00 7.90 -4.72
CA VAL A 288 8.04 6.82 -4.45
C VAL A 288 7.89 5.89 -5.65
N VAL A 289 7.70 6.44 -6.85
CA VAL A 289 7.48 5.61 -8.06
C VAL A 289 8.76 4.88 -8.46
N SER A 290 9.91 5.53 -8.32
CA SER A 290 11.21 4.90 -8.52
C SER A 290 11.43 3.73 -7.55
N PHE A 291 11.09 3.91 -6.28
CA PHE A 291 11.15 2.84 -5.28
C PHE A 291 10.17 1.71 -5.60
N PHE A 292 8.94 2.03 -6.02
CA PHE A 292 7.96 1.04 -6.47
C PHE A 292 8.53 0.16 -7.60
N TYR A 293 9.08 0.75 -8.66
CA TYR A 293 9.68 -0.03 -9.75
C TYR A 293 10.93 -0.81 -9.35
N LYS A 294 11.76 -0.27 -8.44
CA LYS A 294 12.90 -0.99 -7.86
C LYS A 294 12.44 -2.29 -7.18
N LEU A 295 11.43 -2.22 -6.33
CA LEU A 295 10.86 -3.40 -5.66
C LEU A 295 10.35 -4.45 -6.66
N LEU A 296 9.64 -4.01 -7.71
CA LEU A 296 9.14 -4.94 -8.72
C LEU A 296 10.28 -5.61 -9.48
N LYS A 297 11.31 -4.86 -9.87
CA LYS A 297 12.46 -5.38 -10.61
C LYS A 297 13.28 -6.36 -9.78
N ASP A 298 13.57 -6.03 -8.53
CA ASP A 298 14.34 -6.90 -7.63
C ASP A 298 13.59 -8.22 -7.35
N SER A 299 12.25 -8.17 -7.39
CA SER A 299 11.42 -9.36 -7.28
C SER A 299 11.53 -10.28 -8.51
N HIS A 300 11.57 -9.69 -9.71
CA HIS A 300 11.75 -10.44 -10.95
C HIS A 300 13.13 -11.12 -11.04
N THR A 301 14.20 -10.43 -10.67
CA THR A 301 15.57 -10.97 -10.75
C THR A 301 15.78 -12.13 -9.76
N THR A 302 15.25 -12.00 -8.54
CA THR A 302 15.33 -13.06 -7.53
C THR A 302 14.64 -14.35 -8.00
N ASN A 303 13.47 -14.25 -8.62
CA ASN A 303 12.74 -15.42 -9.12
C ASN A 303 13.46 -16.13 -10.29
N GLN A 304 14.13 -15.38 -11.17
CA GLN A 304 14.93 -15.99 -12.23
C GLN A 304 16.13 -16.76 -11.67
N GLN A 305 16.74 -16.29 -10.57
CA GLN A 305 17.86 -16.99 -9.93
C GLN A 305 17.41 -18.25 -9.18
N SER A 306 16.26 -18.23 -8.50
CA SER A 306 15.74 -19.43 -7.81
C SER A 306 15.38 -20.55 -8.79
N ASN A 307 14.83 -20.22 -9.96
CA ASN A 307 14.48 -21.21 -10.99
C ASN A 307 15.70 -21.80 -11.72
N LEU A 308 16.88 -21.15 -11.64
CA LEU A 308 18.14 -21.67 -12.17
C LEU A 308 18.86 -22.62 -11.20
N ILE A 309 18.50 -22.60 -9.91
CA ILE A 309 19.12 -23.44 -8.86
C ILE A 309 18.31 -24.73 -8.62
N SER A 310 17.10 -24.83 -9.17
CA SER A 310 16.21 -25.99 -9.03
C SER A 310 16.27 -26.98 -10.22
N VAL A 311 17.43 -27.16 -10.85
CA VAL A 311 17.69 -28.21 -11.88
C VAL A 311 18.72 -29.22 -11.37
#